data_AF-A0A258AJY8-F1
#
_entry.id   AF-A0A258AJY8-F1
#
_cell.length_a   1.000
_cell.length_b   1.000
_cell.length_c   1.000
_cell.angle_alpha   90.00
_cell.angle_beta   90.00
_cell.angle_gamma   90.00
#
_symmetry.space_group_name_H-M   'P 1'
#
loop_
_entity.id
_entity.type
_entity.pdbx_description
1 polymer ?
#
loop_
_entity_poly.entity_id
_entity_poly.type
_entity_poly.pdbx_seq_one_letter_code
_entity_poly.pdbx_strand_id
1 'polypeptide(L)'
;MVADATVGGATSTAVDNLICWSPNGSSFRIFTQDLEPVNGTHEAIDLRFVAIPYAPVSTLPQVTLAAADASAGEHGADQALLFTITRSGDPAAALAVPLIASGTATAGADYSGFVSSVTIPAGSTSTTLPLTVLSDNLAEGDESVILSLGSSVEFTPGTPASAQATIADQPAQSWYASNIPDPAKRGPADDADNDGVPNLIEYFTGTQPADGGSRAPFTAQVTGGSVVFRFNRALNAPDVTGVVEWSRNLQQWYRSGQSDGVLSLNITEGTSSAPSDNPQVIDATATTTAGPLPEGLFFRLNVTH
;
A
#
# COMPACT_ATOMS: atom_id res chain seq x y z
N MET A 1 61.20 -29.85 15.85
CA MET A 1 61.08 -30.12 14.41
C MET A 1 59.84 -29.39 13.92
N VAL A 2 60.04 -28.19 13.38
CA VAL A 2 59.01 -27.38 12.74
C VAL A 2 59.26 -27.50 11.23
N ALA A 3 58.23 -27.90 10.52
CA ALA A 3 57.99 -27.73 9.09
C ALA A 3 56.47 -27.47 9.00
N ASP A 4 55.92 -26.61 8.15
CA ASP A 4 56.32 -26.34 6.77
C ASP A 4 55.65 -25.04 6.29
N ALA A 5 56.36 -24.28 5.45
CA ALA A 5 55.80 -23.69 4.23
C ALA A 5 56.96 -23.19 3.36
N THR A 6 57.35 -24.07 2.45
CA THR A 6 58.17 -23.74 1.28
C THR A 6 57.29 -23.00 0.26
N VAL A 7 57.65 -21.78 -0.14
CA VAL A 7 57.40 -21.33 -1.52
C VAL A 7 58.50 -21.96 -2.36
N GLY A 8 58.10 -22.81 -3.30
CA GLY A 8 58.99 -23.67 -4.07
C GLY A 8 60.11 -22.89 -4.77
N GLY A 9 61.34 -23.32 -4.49
CA GLY A 9 62.51 -23.05 -5.33
C GLY A 9 63.51 -22.05 -4.75
N ALA A 10 64.60 -22.61 -4.22
CA ALA A 10 65.89 -21.96 -3.91
C ALA A 10 66.03 -21.24 -2.55
N THR A 11 66.63 -21.99 -1.61
CA THR A 11 67.63 -21.54 -0.61
C THR A 11 67.45 -20.14 0.00
N SER A 12 66.68 -20.02 1.09
CA SER A 12 66.83 -18.89 2.00
C SER A 12 67.88 -19.22 3.05
N THR A 13 69.04 -18.54 2.96
CA THR A 13 69.97 -18.40 4.08
C THR A 13 69.24 -17.75 5.27
N ALA A 14 69.67 -18.08 6.49
CA ALA A 14 69.02 -17.77 7.76
C ALA A 14 68.97 -16.26 8.13
N VAL A 15 68.37 -15.41 7.29
CA VAL A 15 68.29 -13.95 7.52
C VAL A 15 66.89 -13.39 7.65
N ASP A 16 65.83 -14.18 7.47
CA ASP A 16 64.45 -13.68 7.63
C ASP A 16 63.60 -14.64 8.47
N ASN A 17 63.79 -14.57 9.79
CA ASN A 17 62.98 -15.29 10.79
C ASN A 17 61.77 -14.47 11.28
N LEU A 18 61.32 -13.46 10.51
CA LEU A 18 60.19 -12.62 10.92
C LEU A 18 58.86 -13.19 10.41
N ILE A 19 58.28 -14.12 11.16
CA ILE A 19 56.93 -14.64 10.88
C ILE A 19 55.92 -13.76 11.64
N CYS A 20 55.13 -12.96 10.91
CA CYS A 20 54.03 -12.19 11.49
C CYS A 20 52.68 -12.90 11.27
N TRP A 21 51.88 -13.05 12.34
CA TRP A 21 50.49 -13.49 12.23
C TRP A 21 49.61 -12.82 13.29
N SER A 22 48.48 -12.25 12.87
CA SER A 22 47.24 -12.21 13.66
C SER A 22 46.05 -11.91 12.73
N PRO A 23 44.99 -12.73 12.71
CA PRO A 23 43.78 -12.49 11.94
C PRO A 23 42.68 -11.78 12.75
N ASN A 24 42.91 -11.43 14.04
CA ASN A 24 41.93 -10.70 14.86
C ASN A 24 42.57 -10.15 16.16
N GLY A 25 42.80 -8.84 16.23
CA GLY A 25 43.11 -8.13 17.47
C GLY A 25 44.29 -7.17 17.37
N SER A 26 44.26 -6.12 18.20
CA SER A 26 45.20 -4.98 18.25
C SER A 26 46.62 -5.31 18.73
N SER A 27 46.99 -6.60 18.74
CA SER A 27 48.26 -7.09 19.28
C SER A 27 48.92 -8.02 18.26
N PHE A 28 50.22 -7.83 18.03
CA PHE A 28 51.06 -8.78 17.32
C PHE A 28 52.07 -9.39 18.30
N ARG A 29 52.49 -10.64 18.07
CA ARG A 29 53.62 -11.27 18.78
C ARG A 29 54.72 -11.58 17.79
N ILE A 30 55.95 -11.36 18.21
CA ILE A 30 57.15 -11.70 17.47
C ILE A 30 57.83 -12.85 18.19
N PHE A 31 58.24 -13.86 17.45
CA PHE A 31 59.18 -14.87 17.93
C PHE A 31 60.53 -14.59 17.28
N THR A 32 61.54 -14.30 18.09
CA THR A 32 62.93 -14.34 17.63
C THR A 32 63.49 -15.71 18.02
N GLN A 33 64.16 -16.39 17.10
CA GLN A 33 64.98 -17.54 17.46
C GLN A 33 66.31 -16.99 17.99
N ASP A 34 66.69 -17.35 19.21
CA ASP A 34 68.07 -17.14 19.67
C ASP A 34 69.00 -17.90 18.72
N LEU A 35 69.88 -17.18 18.03
CA LEU A 35 70.98 -17.80 17.29
C LEU A 35 72.02 -18.29 18.31
N GLU A 36 72.60 -19.46 18.05
CA GLU A 36 73.76 -19.95 18.82
C GLU A 36 74.84 -18.86 18.91
N PRO A 37 75.48 -18.64 20.07
CA PRO A 37 76.42 -17.53 20.23
C PRO A 37 77.58 -17.65 19.25
N VAL A 38 77.77 -16.64 18.40
CA VAL A 38 79.03 -16.48 17.67
C VAL A 38 79.98 -15.77 18.63
N ASN A 39 81.00 -16.48 19.16
CA ASN A 39 81.98 -15.97 20.13
C ASN A 39 81.45 -15.58 21.53
N GLY A 40 80.35 -16.17 22.00
CA GLY A 40 79.96 -16.12 23.43
C GLY A 40 79.34 -14.81 23.91
N THR A 41 78.97 -13.89 23.01
CA THR A 41 78.24 -12.66 23.32
C THR A 41 76.98 -12.54 22.47
N HIS A 42 75.83 -12.30 23.09
CA HIS A 42 74.61 -11.96 22.35
C HIS A 42 74.66 -10.48 21.91
N GLU A 43 74.49 -10.21 20.62
CA GLU A 43 74.29 -8.84 20.14
C GLU A 43 72.82 -8.44 20.27
N ALA A 44 72.56 -7.23 20.76
CA ALA A 44 71.21 -6.67 20.75
C ALA A 44 70.83 -6.27 19.32
N ILE A 45 69.74 -6.82 18.80
CA ILE A 45 69.15 -6.39 17.53
C ILE A 45 68.12 -5.30 17.83
N ASP A 46 68.31 -4.09 17.30
CA ASP A 46 67.32 -3.01 17.37
C ASP A 46 66.24 -3.24 16.30
N LEU A 47 65.09 -3.78 16.71
CA LEU A 47 63.95 -3.99 15.81
C LEU A 47 63.05 -2.75 15.83
N ARG A 48 62.92 -2.08 14.68
CA ARG A 48 62.02 -0.94 14.49
C ARG A 48 60.77 -1.37 13.74
N PHE A 49 59.60 -1.15 14.33
CA PHE A 49 58.32 -1.41 13.69
C PHE A 49 57.55 -0.11 13.50
N VAL A 50 56.82 -0.03 12.38
CA VAL A 50 55.80 0.99 12.16
C VAL A 50 54.45 0.28 12.21
N ALA A 51 53.67 0.55 13.26
CA ALA A 51 52.27 0.14 13.29
C ALA A 51 51.46 1.17 12.49
N ILE A 52 50.95 0.78 11.32
CA ILE A 52 49.97 1.58 10.59
C ILE A 52 48.60 1.11 11.10
N PRO A 53 47.82 1.95 11.82
CA PRO A 53 46.47 1.57 12.17
C PRO A 53 45.70 1.33 10.88
N TYR A 54 45.19 0.11 10.70
CA TYR A 54 44.24 -0.16 9.64
C TYR A 54 42.95 0.59 10.00
N ALA A 55 42.72 1.73 9.36
CA ALA A 55 41.39 2.30 9.35
C ALA A 55 40.49 1.25 8.67
N PRO A 56 39.37 0.82 9.28
CA PRO A 56 38.41 0.01 8.55
C PRO A 56 38.09 0.75 7.26
N VAL A 57 38.20 0.09 6.11
CA VAL A 57 37.64 0.62 4.87
C VAL A 57 36.18 0.94 5.18
N SER A 58 35.85 2.23 5.17
CA SER A 58 34.48 2.66 5.36
C SER A 58 33.70 2.14 4.14
N THR A 59 32.96 1.06 4.35
CA THR A 59 32.03 0.58 3.34
C THR A 59 30.88 1.56 3.30
N LEU A 60 30.52 2.01 2.10
CA LEU A 60 29.35 2.84 1.87
C LEU A 60 28.13 2.21 2.58
N PRO A 61 27.26 3.02 3.21
CA PRO A 61 26.02 2.51 3.76
C PRO A 61 25.21 1.82 2.67
N GLN A 62 24.51 0.76 3.03
CA GLN A 62 23.54 0.11 2.15
C GLN A 62 22.19 0.77 2.39
N VAL A 63 21.50 1.18 1.33
CA VAL A 63 20.16 1.78 1.43
C VAL A 63 19.12 0.82 0.86
N THR A 64 18.05 0.57 1.61
CA THR A 64 16.90 -0.20 1.17
C THR A 64 15.66 0.66 1.13
N LEU A 65 14.68 0.22 0.35
CA LEU A 65 13.41 0.89 0.14
C LEU A 65 12.28 -0.13 0.29
N ALA A 66 11.29 0.19 1.13
CA ALA A 66 10.11 -0.65 1.34
C ALA A 66 8.84 0.20 1.28
N ALA A 67 7.74 -0.37 0.80
CA ALA A 67 6.41 0.18 0.98
C ALA A 67 5.92 -0.27 2.36
N ALA A 68 5.93 0.64 3.33
CA ALA A 68 5.40 0.43 4.66
C ALA A 68 3.87 0.44 4.66
N ASP A 69 3.28 1.22 3.75
CA ASP A 69 1.91 1.10 3.30
C ASP A 69 1.91 0.97 1.78
N ALA A 70 1.42 -0.17 1.29
CA ALA A 70 1.56 -0.63 -0.08
C ALA A 70 0.23 -0.65 -0.85
N SER A 71 -0.87 -0.21 -0.24
CA SER A 71 -2.18 -0.20 -0.87
C SER A 71 -2.99 0.96 -0.33
N ALA A 72 -3.58 1.74 -1.22
CA ALA A 72 -4.58 2.74 -0.86
C ALA A 72 -5.63 2.77 -1.97
N GLY A 73 -6.82 3.29 -1.67
CA GLY A 73 -7.86 3.51 -2.67
C GLY A 73 -7.86 4.96 -3.14
N GLU A 74 -8.31 5.17 -4.37
CA GLU A 74 -8.68 6.52 -4.80
C GLU A 74 -9.77 7.11 -3.92
N HIS A 75 -10.62 6.28 -3.32
CA HIS A 75 -11.69 6.70 -2.42
C HIS A 75 -11.73 5.79 -1.18
N GLY A 76 -12.47 6.22 -0.16
CA GLY A 76 -12.59 5.50 1.10
C GLY A 76 -11.69 6.05 2.20
N ALA A 77 -11.51 5.27 3.26
CA ALA A 77 -10.81 5.73 4.47
C ALA A 77 -9.28 5.75 4.33
N ASP A 78 -8.75 5.00 3.38
CA ASP A 78 -7.31 4.86 3.15
C ASP A 78 -6.92 5.42 1.79
N GLN A 79 -6.31 6.61 1.81
CA GLN A 79 -5.87 7.36 0.62
C GLN A 79 -4.39 7.75 0.75
N ALA A 80 -3.61 6.98 1.52
CA ALA A 80 -2.21 7.27 1.79
C ALA A 80 -1.34 6.06 1.50
N LEU A 81 -0.27 6.28 0.73
CA LEU A 81 0.81 5.31 0.59
C LEU A 81 2.01 5.78 1.41
N LEU A 82 2.80 4.85 1.94
CA LEU A 82 3.94 5.19 2.77
C LEU A 82 5.15 4.36 2.37
N PHE A 83 6.20 5.04 1.91
CA PHE A 83 7.48 4.41 1.63
C PHE A 83 8.47 4.70 2.76
N THR A 84 9.24 3.69 3.15
CA THR A 84 10.32 3.81 4.15
C THR A 84 11.66 3.54 3.49
N ILE A 85 12.58 4.49 3.66
CA ILE A 85 13.95 4.40 3.19
C ILE A 85 14.82 4.16 4.41
N THR A 86 15.62 3.09 4.39
CA THR A 86 16.47 2.69 5.52
C THR A 86 17.91 2.60 5.06
N ARG A 87 18.85 3.02 5.91
CA ARG A 87 20.29 2.85 5.70
C ARG A 87 20.93 1.95 6.75
N SER A 88 21.97 1.23 6.36
CA SER A 88 22.93 0.61 7.26
C SER A 88 24.11 1.55 7.55
N GLY A 89 25.07 1.09 8.36
CA GLY A 89 26.30 1.84 8.64
C GLY A 89 26.13 2.94 9.68
N ASP A 90 27.13 3.83 9.76
CA ASP A 90 27.17 4.92 10.74
C ASP A 90 26.19 6.04 10.37
N PRO A 91 25.21 6.38 11.24
CA PRO A 91 24.26 7.43 10.96
C PRO A 91 24.76 8.85 11.26
N ALA A 92 26.03 9.06 11.62
CA ALA A 92 26.54 10.36 12.07
C ALA A 92 26.33 11.51 11.07
N ALA A 93 26.38 11.24 9.76
CA ALA A 93 26.09 12.23 8.71
C ALA A 93 24.67 12.06 8.16
N ALA A 94 24.06 13.14 7.68
CA ALA A 94 22.84 13.03 6.86
C ALA A 94 23.15 12.38 5.51
N LEU A 95 22.19 11.69 4.92
CA LEU A 95 22.35 10.99 3.64
C LEU A 95 21.24 11.39 2.67
N ALA A 96 21.60 11.97 1.53
CA ALA A 96 20.67 12.25 0.45
C ALA A 96 20.46 10.99 -0.41
N VAL A 97 19.19 10.61 -0.60
CA VAL A 97 18.80 9.41 -1.34
C VAL A 97 17.96 9.83 -2.53
N PRO A 98 18.51 9.81 -3.76
CA PRO A 98 17.74 10.02 -4.98
C PRO A 98 16.72 8.90 -5.18
N LEU A 99 15.53 9.24 -5.69
CA LEU A 99 14.44 8.31 -5.97
C LEU A 99 13.94 8.50 -7.40
N ILE A 100 13.52 7.40 -8.02
CA ILE A 100 12.91 7.36 -9.34
C ILE A 100 11.53 6.71 -9.20
N ALA A 101 10.49 7.42 -9.64
CA ALA A 101 9.13 6.91 -9.74
C ALA A 101 8.87 6.29 -11.13
N SER A 102 8.14 5.18 -11.15
CA SER A 102 7.61 4.50 -12.32
C SER A 102 6.34 3.72 -11.94
N GLY A 103 5.78 2.93 -12.86
CA GLY A 103 4.52 2.23 -12.68
C GLY A 103 3.50 2.67 -13.72
N THR A 104 2.22 2.39 -13.45
CA THR A 104 1.11 2.86 -14.29
C THR A 104 0.53 4.17 -13.78
N ALA A 105 0.55 4.38 -12.46
CA ALA A 105 0.11 5.62 -11.84
C ALA A 105 1.06 6.78 -12.15
N THR A 106 0.49 7.93 -12.47
CA THR A 106 1.08 9.20 -12.85
C THR A 106 1.05 10.20 -11.69
N ALA A 107 2.24 10.68 -11.30
CA ALA A 107 2.36 11.73 -10.29
C ALA A 107 1.65 13.03 -10.74
N GLY A 108 0.75 13.54 -9.90
CA GLY A 108 -0.06 14.72 -10.14
C GLY A 108 -1.45 14.44 -10.73
N ALA A 109 -1.68 13.24 -11.29
CA ALA A 109 -3.01 12.75 -11.64
C ALA A 109 -3.54 11.83 -10.53
N ASP A 110 -2.78 10.79 -10.20
CA ASP A 110 -3.28 9.68 -9.36
C ASP A 110 -2.69 9.72 -7.94
N TYR A 111 -1.56 10.40 -7.77
CA TYR A 111 -0.98 10.67 -6.44
C TYR A 111 -0.15 11.95 -6.39
N SER A 112 0.03 12.49 -5.19
CA SER A 112 0.84 13.67 -4.90
C SER A 112 1.88 13.39 -3.79
N GLY A 113 2.81 14.31 -3.59
CA GLY A 113 3.83 14.23 -2.54
C GLY A 113 5.17 13.61 -2.97
N PHE A 114 5.28 13.12 -4.21
CA PHE A 114 6.54 12.58 -4.70
C PHE A 114 7.62 13.66 -4.82
N VAL A 115 8.82 13.29 -4.39
CA VAL A 115 10.05 14.08 -4.53
C VAL A 115 11.15 13.19 -5.10
N SER A 116 12.00 13.74 -5.96
CA SER A 116 13.09 12.99 -6.60
C SER A 116 14.27 12.69 -5.65
N SER A 117 14.24 13.20 -4.42
CA SER A 117 15.22 12.85 -3.39
C SER A 117 14.66 13.07 -1.99
N VAL A 118 14.97 12.15 -1.09
CA VAL A 118 14.69 12.25 0.36
C VAL A 118 16.00 12.27 1.13
N THR A 119 16.01 12.94 2.28
CA THR A 119 17.19 12.97 3.17
C THR A 119 16.92 12.13 4.42
N ILE A 120 17.79 11.17 4.70
CA ILE A 120 17.86 10.53 6.03
C ILE A 120 18.69 11.48 6.92
N PRO A 121 18.11 12.05 7.99
CA PRO A 121 18.84 12.98 8.85
C PRO A 121 20.05 12.36 9.57
N ALA A 122 21.00 13.20 9.96
CA ALA A 122 22.08 12.80 10.86
C ALA A 122 21.51 12.25 12.17
N GLY A 123 22.06 11.14 12.65
CA GLY A 123 21.58 10.40 13.82
C GLY A 123 20.41 9.43 13.52
N SER A 124 19.81 9.49 12.33
CA SER A 124 18.71 8.59 11.92
C SER A 124 19.18 7.50 10.98
N THR A 125 18.59 6.32 11.08
CA THR A 125 18.82 5.19 10.17
C THR A 125 17.71 5.03 9.13
N SER A 126 16.62 5.80 9.23
CA SER A 126 15.53 5.78 8.26
C SER A 126 14.84 7.14 8.11
N THR A 127 14.09 7.28 7.02
CA THR A 127 13.11 8.35 6.79
C THR A 127 11.92 7.77 6.01
N THR A 128 10.80 8.49 6.01
CA THR A 128 9.62 8.11 5.23
C THR A 128 9.35 9.10 4.09
N LEU A 129 8.65 8.61 3.07
CA LEU A 129 8.04 9.39 2.00
C LEU A 129 6.56 9.02 1.92
N PRO A 130 5.66 9.84 2.51
CA PRO A 130 4.23 9.67 2.32
C PRO A 130 3.84 10.17 0.93
N LEU A 131 2.97 9.42 0.24
CA LEU A 131 2.27 9.87 -0.96
C LEU A 131 0.77 9.90 -0.65
N THR A 132 0.08 10.90 -1.17
CA THR A 132 -1.39 11.01 -1.04
C THR A 132 -2.02 10.63 -2.35
N VAL A 133 -2.89 9.62 -2.33
CA VAL A 133 -3.68 9.22 -3.49
C VAL A 133 -4.68 10.33 -3.82
N LEU A 134 -4.85 10.60 -5.11
CA LEU A 134 -5.78 11.58 -5.64
C LEU A 134 -6.97 10.82 -6.21
N SER A 135 -8.17 11.27 -5.87
CA SER A 135 -9.41 10.67 -6.39
C SER A 135 -9.81 11.33 -7.69
N ASP A 136 -10.29 10.55 -8.65
CA ASP A 136 -11.05 11.10 -9.76
C ASP A 136 -12.27 10.24 -10.17
N ASN A 137 -12.83 10.57 -11.35
CA ASN A 137 -14.05 9.98 -11.90
C ASN A 137 -13.78 9.14 -13.18
N LEU A 138 -12.52 8.92 -13.53
CA LEU A 138 -12.11 8.07 -14.63
C LEU A 138 -12.09 6.61 -14.16
N ALA A 139 -11.99 5.71 -15.12
CA ALA A 139 -11.90 4.28 -14.86
C ALA A 139 -10.61 3.81 -15.51
N GLU A 140 -9.62 3.58 -14.67
CA GLU A 140 -8.23 3.36 -15.05
C GLU A 140 -7.77 1.94 -14.64
N GLY A 141 -8.57 1.29 -13.78
CA GLY A 141 -8.23 0.04 -13.12
C GLY A 141 -7.19 0.25 -12.03
N ASP A 142 -6.87 -0.81 -11.28
CA ASP A 142 -5.83 -0.72 -10.25
C ASP A 142 -4.49 -0.31 -10.88
N GLU A 143 -3.89 0.74 -10.31
CA GLU A 143 -2.64 1.30 -10.78
C GLU A 143 -1.48 1.00 -9.82
N SER A 144 -0.26 1.04 -10.35
CA SER A 144 0.95 0.79 -9.56
C SER A 144 1.81 2.04 -9.43
N VAL A 145 2.29 2.29 -8.21
CA VAL A 145 3.36 3.24 -7.90
C VAL A 145 4.60 2.45 -7.54
N ILE A 146 5.65 2.54 -8.36
CA ILE A 146 6.93 1.87 -8.13
C ILE A 146 7.99 2.94 -7.85
N LEU A 147 8.59 2.88 -6.66
CA LEU A 147 9.74 3.72 -6.32
C LEU A 147 11.01 2.88 -6.34
N SER A 148 12.08 3.43 -6.90
CA SER A 148 13.41 2.81 -6.92
C SER A 148 14.49 3.78 -6.48
N LEU A 149 15.56 3.24 -5.87
CA LEU A 149 16.72 4.03 -5.47
C LEU A 149 17.49 4.49 -6.71
N GLY A 150 17.74 5.80 -6.82
CA GLY A 150 18.64 6.34 -7.82
C GLY A 150 20.11 6.08 -7.48
N SER A 151 21.00 6.38 -8.43
CA SER A 151 22.44 6.24 -8.22
C SER A 151 22.98 7.33 -7.30
N SER A 152 23.93 6.96 -6.43
CA SER A 152 24.68 7.89 -5.58
C SER A 152 26.09 7.35 -5.34
N VAL A 153 27.01 8.27 -5.05
CA VAL A 153 28.37 7.93 -4.59
C VAL A 153 28.44 7.80 -3.06
N GLU A 154 27.38 8.20 -2.34
CA GLU A 154 27.33 8.23 -0.88
C GLU A 154 26.72 6.96 -0.26
N PHE A 155 26.10 6.10 -1.07
CA PHE A 155 25.59 4.81 -0.63
C PHE A 155 25.61 3.78 -1.76
N THR A 156 25.36 2.53 -1.40
CA THR A 156 25.14 1.43 -2.34
C THR A 156 23.72 0.89 -2.16
N PRO A 157 22.94 0.65 -3.24
CA PRO A 157 21.62 0.04 -3.10
C PRO A 157 21.72 -1.34 -2.45
N GLY A 158 20.92 -1.56 -1.42
CA GLY A 158 20.73 -2.87 -0.79
C GLY A 158 19.54 -3.61 -1.40
N THR A 159 19.16 -4.73 -0.78
CA THR A 159 18.01 -5.53 -1.22
C THR A 159 16.90 -5.47 -0.17
N PRO A 160 15.68 -4.99 -0.51
CA PRO A 160 15.26 -4.47 -1.81
C PRO A 160 15.71 -3.02 -2.08
N ALA A 161 16.01 -2.71 -3.35
CA ALA A 161 16.33 -1.36 -3.87
C ALA A 161 15.13 -0.67 -4.54
N SER A 162 13.97 -1.34 -4.59
CA SER A 162 12.73 -0.82 -5.13
C SER A 162 11.55 -1.36 -4.33
N ALA A 163 10.47 -0.59 -4.27
CA ALA A 163 9.22 -0.98 -3.66
C ALA A 163 8.06 -0.60 -4.57
N GLN A 164 6.98 -1.37 -4.48
CA GLN A 164 5.74 -1.14 -5.22
C GLN A 164 4.60 -0.95 -4.21
N ALA A 165 3.70 -0.04 -4.56
CA ALA A 165 2.40 0.12 -3.95
C ALA A 165 1.32 0.12 -5.04
N THR A 166 0.08 -0.20 -4.67
CA THR A 166 -1.08 -0.21 -5.56
C THR A 166 -2.07 0.88 -5.15
N ILE A 167 -2.59 1.60 -6.14
CA ILE A 167 -3.74 2.48 -6.01
C ILE A 167 -4.94 1.70 -6.55
N ALA A 168 -5.90 1.40 -5.69
CA ALA A 168 -7.13 0.73 -6.10
C ALA A 168 -8.12 1.77 -6.67
N ASP A 169 -8.54 1.55 -7.90
CA ASP A 169 -9.64 2.27 -8.55
C ASP A 169 -10.98 1.80 -7.93
N GLN A 170 -12.08 2.52 -8.13
CA GLN A 170 -13.38 2.05 -7.67
C GLN A 170 -13.89 0.87 -8.51
N PRO A 171 -14.37 -0.21 -7.86
CA PRO A 171 -15.10 -1.27 -8.52
C PRO A 171 -16.26 -0.77 -9.40
N ALA A 172 -16.97 0.28 -9.01
CA ALA A 172 -18.04 0.90 -9.80
C ALA A 172 -17.52 1.50 -11.11
N GLN A 173 -16.42 2.26 -11.07
CA GLN A 173 -15.82 2.92 -12.24
C GLN A 173 -15.30 1.89 -13.25
N SER A 174 -14.55 0.90 -12.75
CA SER A 174 -14.10 -0.26 -13.55
C SER A 174 -15.28 -1.04 -14.18
N TRP A 175 -16.38 -1.17 -13.43
CA TRP A 175 -17.59 -1.81 -13.93
C TRP A 175 -18.29 -0.97 -15.00
N TYR A 176 -18.42 0.36 -14.83
CA TYR A 176 -18.96 1.25 -15.86
C TYR A 176 -18.13 1.16 -17.14
N ALA A 177 -16.80 1.16 -17.04
CA ALA A 177 -15.94 1.05 -18.20
C ALA A 177 -16.14 -0.24 -19.00
N SER A 178 -16.38 -1.34 -18.28
CA SER A 178 -16.57 -2.66 -18.87
C SER A 178 -17.96 -2.87 -19.47
N ASN A 179 -18.98 -2.21 -18.93
CA ASN A 179 -20.38 -2.46 -19.29
C ASN A 179 -21.04 -1.31 -20.08
N ILE A 180 -20.44 -0.12 -20.10
CA ILE A 180 -20.95 1.06 -20.80
C ILE A 180 -19.94 1.48 -21.88
N PRO A 181 -20.23 1.20 -23.17
CA PRO A 181 -19.32 1.51 -24.27
C PRO A 181 -19.06 3.00 -24.47
N ASP A 182 -20.06 3.86 -24.20
CA ASP A 182 -19.95 5.31 -24.36
C ASP A 182 -19.37 5.95 -23.09
N PRO A 183 -18.13 6.49 -23.13
CA PRO A 183 -17.52 7.12 -21.95
C PRO A 183 -18.28 8.34 -21.43
N ALA A 184 -19.04 9.02 -22.30
CA ALA A 184 -19.81 10.20 -21.92
C ALA A 184 -21.06 9.87 -21.07
N LYS A 185 -21.37 8.58 -20.90
CA LYS A 185 -22.51 8.09 -20.12
C LYS A 185 -22.11 7.24 -18.92
N ARG A 186 -20.85 7.31 -18.47
CA ARG A 186 -20.33 6.51 -17.35
C ARG A 186 -20.53 7.20 -15.99
N GLY A 187 -21.21 8.33 -15.95
CA GLY A 187 -21.52 9.00 -14.69
C GLY A 187 -22.46 8.14 -13.84
N PRO A 188 -22.36 8.19 -12.50
CA PRO A 188 -23.21 7.41 -11.60
C PRO A 188 -24.69 7.77 -11.72
N ALA A 189 -24.99 9.02 -12.09
CA ALA A 189 -26.35 9.52 -12.31
C ALA A 189 -26.80 9.44 -13.78
N ASP A 190 -25.90 9.05 -14.70
CA ASP A 190 -26.29 8.82 -16.09
C ASP A 190 -27.15 7.55 -16.19
N ASP A 191 -27.89 7.47 -17.27
CA ASP A 191 -28.77 6.37 -17.62
C ASP A 191 -28.37 5.94 -19.04
N ALA A 192 -27.49 4.94 -19.12
CA ALA A 192 -26.77 4.65 -20.36
C ALA A 192 -27.70 4.14 -21.48
N ASP A 193 -28.75 3.38 -21.13
CA ASP A 193 -29.74 2.83 -22.04
C ASP A 193 -31.08 3.59 -22.10
N ASN A 194 -31.29 4.57 -21.21
CA ASN A 194 -32.50 5.39 -21.07
C ASN A 194 -33.73 4.60 -20.58
N ASP A 195 -33.55 3.59 -19.73
CA ASP A 195 -34.65 2.83 -19.13
C ASP A 195 -35.24 3.48 -17.86
N GLY A 196 -34.63 4.58 -17.41
CA GLY A 196 -35.00 5.35 -16.22
C GLY A 196 -34.29 4.92 -14.93
N VAL A 197 -33.34 3.98 -14.99
CA VAL A 197 -32.53 3.54 -13.86
C VAL A 197 -31.10 4.08 -14.01
N PRO A 198 -30.59 4.88 -13.06
CA PRO A 198 -29.20 5.35 -13.13
C PRO A 198 -28.19 4.20 -13.01
N ASN A 199 -27.05 4.33 -13.71
CA ASN A 199 -25.95 3.37 -13.73
C ASN A 199 -25.51 2.93 -12.31
N LEU A 200 -25.51 3.83 -11.33
CA LEU A 200 -25.14 3.52 -9.96
C LEU A 200 -26.13 2.56 -9.28
N ILE A 201 -27.43 2.70 -9.57
CA ILE A 201 -28.44 1.78 -9.06
C ILE A 201 -28.30 0.43 -9.76
N GLU A 202 -28.00 0.41 -11.05
CA GLU A 202 -27.78 -0.84 -11.78
C GLU A 202 -26.56 -1.60 -11.27
N TYR A 203 -25.46 -0.89 -11.03
CA TYR A 203 -24.27 -1.44 -10.39
C TYR A 203 -24.60 -2.04 -9.02
N PHE A 204 -25.31 -1.29 -8.18
CA PHE A 204 -25.74 -1.75 -6.85
C PHE A 204 -26.65 -2.98 -6.91
N THR A 205 -27.51 -3.07 -7.92
CA THR A 205 -28.50 -4.16 -8.06
C THR A 205 -28.00 -5.34 -8.89
N GLY A 206 -26.85 -5.20 -9.57
CA GLY A 206 -26.26 -6.20 -10.44
C GLY A 206 -26.94 -6.35 -11.81
N THR A 207 -27.58 -5.29 -12.30
CA THR A 207 -28.20 -5.27 -13.65
C THR A 207 -27.25 -4.74 -14.72
N GLN A 208 -27.67 -4.71 -15.98
CA GLN A 208 -26.80 -4.39 -17.11
C GLN A 208 -27.13 -3.01 -17.69
N PRO A 209 -26.21 -2.03 -17.59
CA PRO A 209 -26.51 -0.62 -17.84
C PRO A 209 -26.59 -0.23 -19.32
N ALA A 210 -26.27 -1.17 -20.21
CA ALA A 210 -26.39 -1.00 -21.64
C ALA A 210 -27.52 -1.87 -22.23
N ASP A 211 -28.34 -2.49 -21.38
CA ASP A 211 -29.46 -3.34 -21.79
C ASP A 211 -30.74 -2.93 -21.05
N GLY A 212 -31.60 -2.14 -21.72
CA GLY A 212 -32.85 -1.65 -21.12
C GLY A 212 -33.89 -2.75 -20.80
N GLY A 213 -33.62 -4.01 -21.15
CA GLY A 213 -34.36 -5.18 -20.67
C GLY A 213 -33.91 -5.67 -19.29
N SER A 214 -32.70 -5.31 -18.86
CA SER A 214 -32.04 -5.73 -17.63
C SER A 214 -32.44 -4.79 -16.48
N ARG A 215 -33.64 -4.99 -15.95
CA ARG A 215 -34.19 -4.11 -14.90
C ARG A 215 -34.18 -4.80 -13.55
N ALA A 216 -33.75 -4.07 -12.52
CA ALA A 216 -33.73 -4.60 -11.17
C ALA A 216 -35.17 -4.82 -10.71
N PRO A 217 -35.50 -5.99 -10.12
CA PRO A 217 -36.85 -6.24 -9.64
C PRO A 217 -37.09 -5.43 -8.35
N PHE A 218 -37.52 -4.18 -8.52
CA PHE A 218 -38.05 -3.37 -7.43
C PHE A 218 -39.53 -3.69 -7.26
N THR A 219 -39.89 -4.28 -6.12
CA THR A 219 -41.29 -4.49 -5.77
C THR A 219 -41.59 -3.95 -4.39
N ALA A 220 -42.76 -3.36 -4.21
CA ALA A 220 -43.26 -2.91 -2.93
C ALA A 220 -44.61 -3.58 -2.68
N GLN A 221 -44.77 -4.19 -1.51
CA GLN A 221 -46.01 -4.88 -1.14
C GLN A 221 -46.44 -4.47 0.26
N VAL A 222 -47.73 -4.17 0.42
CA VAL A 222 -48.32 -3.89 1.73
C VAL A 222 -48.77 -5.21 2.34
N THR A 223 -48.17 -5.58 3.48
CA THR A 223 -48.51 -6.80 4.21
C THR A 223 -48.71 -6.47 5.68
N GLY A 224 -49.92 -6.70 6.21
CA GLY A 224 -50.20 -6.57 7.64
C GLY A 224 -49.91 -5.19 8.24
N GLY A 225 -50.16 -4.11 7.49
CA GLY A 225 -49.92 -2.73 7.95
C GLY A 225 -48.46 -2.25 7.83
N SER A 226 -47.59 -3.09 7.25
CA SER A 226 -46.20 -2.78 6.91
C SER A 226 -46.03 -2.71 5.39
N VAL A 227 -44.97 -2.04 4.92
CA VAL A 227 -44.56 -2.13 3.51
C VAL A 227 -43.24 -2.89 3.44
N VAL A 228 -43.20 -3.93 2.60
CA VAL A 228 -41.99 -4.67 2.28
C VAL A 228 -41.49 -4.21 0.90
N PHE A 229 -40.29 -3.66 0.87
CA PHE A 229 -39.55 -3.32 -0.35
C PHE A 229 -38.58 -4.43 -0.65
N ARG A 230 -38.75 -5.06 -1.81
CA ARG A 230 -37.81 -6.05 -2.31
C ARG A 230 -36.95 -5.45 -3.40
N PHE A 231 -35.64 -5.62 -3.28
CA PHE A 231 -34.65 -5.21 -4.27
C PHE A 231 -33.45 -6.15 -4.25
N ASN A 232 -32.62 -6.06 -5.28
CA ASN A 232 -31.41 -6.85 -5.41
C ASN A 232 -30.19 -6.07 -4.88
N ARG A 233 -29.22 -6.77 -4.30
CA ARG A 233 -27.92 -6.21 -3.89
C ARG A 233 -26.78 -7.06 -4.45
N ALA A 234 -25.97 -6.47 -5.31
CA ALA A 234 -24.76 -7.06 -5.82
C ALA A 234 -23.70 -7.16 -4.72
N LEU A 235 -23.16 -8.36 -4.49
CA LEU A 235 -22.08 -8.60 -3.52
C LEU A 235 -20.71 -8.18 -4.05
N ASN A 236 -20.58 -8.04 -5.37
CA ASN A 236 -19.39 -7.52 -6.05
C ASN A 236 -19.44 -6.00 -6.26
N ALA A 237 -20.34 -5.31 -5.57
CA ALA A 237 -20.43 -3.86 -5.50
C ALA A 237 -20.08 -3.34 -4.08
N PRO A 238 -18.83 -3.52 -3.61
CA PRO A 238 -18.45 -3.29 -2.21
C PRO A 238 -18.30 -1.81 -1.85
N ASP A 239 -18.15 -0.95 -2.84
CA ASP A 239 -17.89 0.49 -2.79
C ASP A 239 -19.16 1.33 -2.91
N VAL A 240 -20.33 0.71 -2.77
CA VAL A 240 -21.63 1.39 -2.75
C VAL A 240 -22.51 0.88 -1.62
N THR A 241 -23.27 1.78 -1.02
CA THR A 241 -24.26 1.49 0.00
C THR A 241 -25.64 1.91 -0.47
N GLY A 242 -26.61 1.01 -0.37
CA GLY A 242 -28.03 1.30 -0.61
C GLY A 242 -28.78 1.37 0.71
N VAL A 243 -29.57 2.43 0.91
CA VAL A 243 -30.44 2.59 2.08
C VAL A 243 -31.85 2.93 1.60
N VAL A 244 -32.86 2.24 2.14
CA VAL A 244 -34.25 2.64 1.93
C VAL A 244 -34.56 3.86 2.80
N GLU A 245 -34.98 4.94 2.16
CA GLU A 245 -35.40 6.18 2.79
C GLU A 245 -36.90 6.41 2.59
N TRP A 246 -37.51 7.17 3.48
CA TRP A 246 -38.92 7.52 3.42
C TRP A 246 -39.14 9.04 3.45
N SER A 247 -40.27 9.47 2.89
CA SER A 247 -40.69 10.87 2.88
C SER A 247 -42.22 10.97 2.90
N ARG A 248 -42.74 12.09 3.41
CA ARG A 248 -44.16 12.48 3.26
C ARG A 248 -44.38 13.61 2.25
N ASN A 249 -43.31 14.21 1.72
CA ASN A 249 -43.39 15.41 0.87
C ASN A 249 -42.44 15.41 -0.33
N LEU A 250 -41.66 14.34 -0.55
CA LEU A 250 -40.65 14.20 -1.62
C LEU A 250 -39.48 15.20 -1.56
N GLN A 251 -39.44 16.07 -0.55
CA GLN A 251 -38.41 17.09 -0.38
C GLN A 251 -37.43 16.72 0.73
N GLN A 252 -37.95 16.24 1.86
CA GLN A 252 -37.15 15.79 3.00
C GLN A 252 -37.24 14.28 3.11
N TRP A 253 -36.08 13.64 3.25
CA TRP A 253 -35.94 12.19 3.29
C TRP A 253 -35.32 11.76 4.61
N TYR A 254 -35.84 10.67 5.16
CA TYR A 254 -35.50 10.16 6.48
C TYR A 254 -35.09 8.69 6.37
N ARG A 255 -34.12 8.30 7.19
CA ARG A 255 -33.66 6.92 7.35
C ARG A 255 -34.43 6.22 8.47
N SER A 256 -34.19 4.92 8.61
CA SER A 256 -34.71 4.10 9.73
C SER A 256 -34.44 4.78 11.08
N GLY A 257 -35.45 4.84 11.94
CA GLY A 257 -35.40 5.43 13.28
C GLY A 257 -35.42 6.97 13.32
N GLN A 258 -35.31 7.66 12.18
CA GLN A 258 -35.46 9.11 12.15
C GLN A 258 -36.93 9.53 12.20
N SER A 259 -37.18 10.80 12.54
CA SER A 259 -38.52 11.37 12.63
C SER A 259 -38.59 12.74 11.97
N ASP A 260 -39.75 13.03 11.39
CA ASP A 260 -40.10 14.35 10.87
C ASP A 260 -40.90 15.21 11.86
N GLY A 261 -40.92 14.80 13.13
CA GLY A 261 -41.68 15.46 14.20
C GLY A 261 -43.13 14.99 14.34
N VAL A 262 -43.63 14.18 13.40
CA VAL A 262 -44.98 13.58 13.47
C VAL A 262 -44.92 12.06 13.34
N LEU A 263 -44.11 11.55 12.42
CA LEU A 263 -43.93 10.13 12.15
C LEU A 263 -42.48 9.73 12.41
N SER A 264 -42.29 8.49 12.86
CA SER A 264 -41.01 7.80 12.83
C SER A 264 -41.24 6.37 12.35
N LEU A 265 -40.39 5.91 11.43
CA LEU A 265 -40.46 4.57 10.87
C LEU A 265 -39.22 3.77 11.26
N ASN A 266 -39.43 2.50 11.61
CA ASN A 266 -38.35 1.52 11.68
C ASN A 266 -38.34 0.72 10.38
N ILE A 267 -37.21 0.74 9.70
CA ILE A 267 -36.93 -0.05 8.51
C ILE A 267 -35.90 -1.11 8.90
N THR A 268 -36.28 -2.38 8.75
CA THR A 268 -35.42 -3.53 9.03
C THR A 268 -35.17 -4.30 7.74
N GLU A 269 -33.91 -4.63 7.46
CA GLU A 269 -33.52 -5.39 6.28
C GLU A 269 -33.30 -6.86 6.64
N GLY A 270 -33.81 -7.76 5.79
CA GLY A 270 -33.51 -9.18 5.79
C GLY A 270 -33.20 -9.67 4.37
N THR A 271 -32.64 -10.87 4.25
CA THR A 271 -32.35 -11.50 2.95
C THR A 271 -33.37 -12.61 2.68
N SER A 272 -33.93 -12.65 1.46
CA SER A 272 -34.83 -13.73 1.02
C SER A 272 -34.17 -14.72 0.06
N SER A 273 -32.88 -14.52 -0.25
CA SER A 273 -32.04 -15.42 -1.05
C SER A 273 -30.92 -16.01 -0.18
N ALA A 274 -30.10 -16.93 -0.74
CA ALA A 274 -28.97 -17.47 -0.01
C ALA A 274 -27.88 -16.39 0.20
N PRO A 275 -27.11 -16.46 1.30
CA PRO A 275 -26.03 -15.49 1.54
C PRO A 275 -24.93 -15.46 0.47
N SER A 276 -24.80 -16.53 -0.32
CA SER A 276 -23.84 -16.61 -1.43
C SER A 276 -24.39 -16.10 -2.77
N ASP A 277 -25.70 -15.84 -2.88
CA ASP A 277 -26.30 -15.41 -4.14
C ASP A 277 -25.79 -14.02 -4.52
N ASN A 278 -25.49 -13.81 -5.80
CA ASN A 278 -25.08 -12.51 -6.32
C ASN A 278 -25.82 -12.22 -7.63
N PRO A 279 -26.78 -11.27 -7.64
CA PRO A 279 -27.17 -10.43 -6.50
C PRO A 279 -27.97 -11.18 -5.43
N GLN A 280 -27.84 -10.76 -4.17
CA GLN A 280 -28.75 -11.16 -3.09
C GLN A 280 -30.10 -10.45 -3.23
N VAL A 281 -31.16 -11.08 -2.77
CA VAL A 281 -32.48 -10.46 -2.66
C VAL A 281 -32.69 -9.95 -1.24
N ILE A 282 -32.91 -8.65 -1.12
CA ILE A 282 -33.13 -7.92 0.14
C ILE A 282 -34.60 -7.58 0.29
N ASP A 283 -35.16 -7.86 1.46
CA ASP A 283 -36.49 -7.45 1.89
C ASP A 283 -36.35 -6.41 3.02
N ALA A 284 -36.59 -5.14 2.69
CA ALA A 284 -36.63 -4.03 3.63
C ALA A 284 -38.07 -3.78 4.10
N THR A 285 -38.34 -4.04 5.37
CA THR A 285 -39.69 -3.92 5.95
C THR A 285 -39.81 -2.62 6.75
N ALA A 286 -40.67 -1.71 6.30
CA ALA A 286 -40.99 -0.47 6.99
C ALA A 286 -42.21 -0.65 7.91
N THR A 287 -42.05 -0.25 9.17
CA THR A 287 -43.07 -0.35 10.22
C THR A 287 -43.15 0.96 11.02
N THR A 288 -44.33 1.25 11.58
CA THR A 288 -44.46 2.30 12.60
C THR A 288 -44.31 1.70 13.99
N THR A 289 -44.04 2.53 14.99
CA THR A 289 -44.02 2.11 16.41
C THR A 289 -45.42 1.83 16.97
N ALA A 290 -46.48 2.39 16.36
CA ALA A 290 -47.86 2.22 16.80
C ALA A 290 -48.84 2.40 15.62
N GLY A 291 -49.51 1.31 15.24
CA GLY A 291 -50.58 1.34 14.23
C GLY A 291 -50.10 1.13 12.77
N PRO A 292 -51.03 1.17 11.81
CA PRO A 292 -50.69 1.00 10.40
C PRO A 292 -49.93 2.20 9.84
N LEU A 293 -49.19 1.99 8.74
CA LEU A 293 -48.56 3.08 8.01
C LEU A 293 -49.61 4.09 7.50
N PRO A 294 -49.38 5.41 7.66
CA PRO A 294 -50.27 6.44 7.12
C PRO A 294 -50.21 6.48 5.59
N GLU A 295 -51.28 6.99 4.98
CA GLU A 295 -51.29 7.30 3.55
C GLU A 295 -50.30 8.42 3.19
N GLY A 296 -49.90 8.48 1.91
CA GLY A 296 -49.03 9.54 1.41
C GLY A 296 -47.55 9.38 1.78
N LEU A 297 -47.12 8.16 2.10
CA LEU A 297 -45.70 7.84 2.25
C LEU A 297 -45.06 7.51 0.91
N PHE A 298 -43.90 8.10 0.70
CA PHE A 298 -43.01 7.83 -0.42
C PHE A 298 -41.76 7.14 0.09
N PHE A 299 -41.22 6.25 -0.72
CA PHE A 299 -39.99 5.53 -0.41
C PHE A 299 -39.07 5.58 -1.62
N ARG A 300 -37.76 5.56 -1.34
CA ARG A 300 -36.74 5.41 -2.37
C ARG A 300 -35.62 4.54 -1.86
N LEU A 301 -34.94 3.86 -2.77
CA LEU A 301 -33.61 3.35 -2.52
C LEU A 301 -32.62 4.46 -2.84
N ASN A 302 -31.86 4.91 -1.85
CA ASN A 302 -30.78 5.86 -2.02
C ASN A 302 -29.45 5.10 -2.04
N VAL A 303 -28.76 5.11 -3.19
CA VAL A 303 -27.45 4.46 -3.36
C VAL A 303 -26.36 5.52 -3.39
N THR A 304 -25.32 5.34 -2.59
CA THR A 304 -24.18 6.26 -2.50
C THR A 304 -22.86 5.50 -2.45
N HIS A 305 -21.80 6.12 -2.94
CA HIS A 305 -20.42 5.71 -2.65
C HIS A 305 -20.04 6.05 -1.19
#